data_AF-A0A1B5KZH2-F1
#
_entry.id   AF-A0A1B5KZH2-F1
#
_cell.length_a   1.000
_cell.length_b   1.000
_cell.length_c   1.000
_cell.angle_alpha   90.00
_cell.angle_beta   90.00
_cell.angle_gamma   90.00
#
_symmetry.space_group_name_H-M   'P 1'
#
loop_
_entity.id
_entity.type
_entity.pdbx_description
1 polymer ?
#
loop_
_entity_poly.entity_id
_entity_poly.type
_entity_poly.pdbx_seq_one_letter_code
_entity_poly.pdbx_strand_id
1 'polypeptide(L)'
;MRATTVAAVRKGLRRVFPCRSLCLCNTLAGRGRHCAASTWSSSPKWPISPTPPIKRRASTAVPGRQDRQWSTPLAKQLFEAISTTGPVPLAAYMRMCLTGDLGGYYTGAIGLGRDQFGVEGDFVTSPEISQIFGELVGVWFIAEWISQGRPRQGVQLIEVGPGRGTLMDDMLRHSLPVALAQRPCAPPLQTMKRFPAMLDSLDSVFLVEASPELRDAQKRLLCGPDAQFTSGHVGTRGHEKHAGKPIVWTESIKSIPLEADKVPFIVAHEFFDALPIHAFQSAPAEPPKSTASRLPEQDRVASAPANPTSTPQPPRSEWREMMVSPVNPAAIPAAQARSKADGCSHEAPDEFQLILSSKPTRHSRYLPETSPRYRKLKQAPGSVIEICPDASLYAAEFARRIGGSALFQKPTPSGAALILDYGTSDTIPVNSLRGIRNHKLVSPFSAPGMVDLSADVDFTAVAEAATRASDGVEVHGPVSQADFLERMGVRERADVLVRAARAKNAPVDAIEKSWKRLVDRGPNGMGKTYKALAILPENNGSRRPAGFGGDVAR
;
A
#
# COMPACT_ATOMS: atom_id res chain seq x y z
N MET A 1 34.91 -29.74 56.29
CA MET A 1 34.72 -31.01 55.54
C MET A 1 34.91 -30.67 54.06
N ARG A 2 36.15 -30.82 53.56
CA ARG A 2 36.61 -31.89 52.62
C ARG A 2 35.75 -31.94 51.34
N ALA A 3 36.26 -31.80 50.11
CA ALA A 3 37.63 -31.68 49.55
C ALA A 3 37.49 -31.08 48.12
N THR A 4 38.33 -30.15 47.62
CA THR A 4 39.67 -30.32 46.98
C THR A 4 39.61 -31.26 45.74
N THR A 5 40.13 -30.99 44.52
CA THR A 5 41.47 -30.53 44.04
C THR A 5 41.42 -30.45 42.48
N VAL A 6 41.73 -29.35 41.75
CA VAL A 6 43.02 -28.83 41.16
C VAL A 6 43.58 -29.50 39.86
N ALA A 7 44.11 -28.62 39.00
CA ALA A 7 45.13 -28.73 37.92
C ALA A 7 44.66 -29.21 36.53
N ALA A 8 44.84 -28.50 35.40
CA ALA A 8 45.90 -27.64 34.82
C ALA A 8 47.13 -28.37 34.24
N VAL A 9 47.51 -27.95 33.02
CA VAL A 9 48.86 -27.85 32.40
C VAL A 9 49.12 -28.66 31.09
N ARG A 10 49.17 -27.88 29.99
CA ARG A 10 50.15 -27.77 28.85
C ARG A 10 50.66 -28.97 28.01
N LYS A 11 50.90 -28.58 26.74
CA LYS A 11 51.97 -28.95 25.75
C LYS A 11 51.68 -30.08 24.74
N GLY A 12 51.44 -29.67 23.48
CA GLY A 12 52.48 -29.57 22.45
C GLY A 12 52.99 -30.84 21.73
N LEU A 13 52.93 -30.76 20.39
CA LEU A 13 53.77 -31.37 19.33
C LEU A 13 53.44 -32.75 18.71
N ARG A 14 53.07 -32.65 17.41
CA ARG A 14 53.67 -33.29 16.19
C ARG A 14 53.44 -34.77 15.83
N ARG A 15 52.85 -34.90 14.61
CA ARG A 15 53.11 -35.80 13.45
C ARG A 15 52.76 -37.30 13.66
N VAL A 16 52.19 -38.07 12.71
CA VAL A 16 52.56 -38.38 11.32
C VAL A 16 51.38 -39.04 10.53
N PHE A 17 51.08 -38.52 9.32
CA PHE A 17 50.77 -39.11 7.96
C PHE A 17 50.36 -40.62 7.77
N PRO A 18 49.90 -41.12 6.57
CA PRO A 18 49.03 -40.55 5.49
C PRO A 18 48.19 -41.54 4.63
N CYS A 19 47.41 -41.03 3.67
CA CYS A 19 47.33 -41.53 2.28
C CYS A 19 46.80 -40.41 1.36
N ARG A 20 47.65 -39.80 0.51
CA ARG A 20 47.84 -40.04 -0.95
C ARG A 20 46.58 -39.69 -1.78
N SER A 21 46.63 -38.93 -2.88
CA SER A 21 47.75 -38.51 -3.73
C SER A 21 47.27 -37.63 -4.91
N LEU A 22 48.03 -36.54 -5.20
CA LEU A 22 48.35 -35.88 -6.50
C LEU A 22 47.21 -35.29 -7.37
N CYS A 23 47.11 -33.99 -7.70
CA CYS A 23 48.06 -32.91 -8.08
C CYS A 23 48.73 -33.12 -9.45
N LEU A 24 48.48 -32.26 -10.45
CA LEU A 24 49.41 -31.17 -10.85
C LEU A 24 48.95 -30.35 -12.09
N CYS A 25 49.18 -29.03 -11.98
CA CYS A 25 49.35 -28.02 -13.03
C CYS A 25 50.43 -28.44 -14.07
N ASN A 26 50.60 -27.84 -15.25
CA ASN A 26 50.90 -26.42 -15.48
C ASN A 26 51.03 -26.09 -16.99
N THR A 27 50.65 -24.86 -17.36
CA THR A 27 51.23 -23.93 -18.37
C THR A 27 52.07 -24.44 -19.56
N LEU A 28 51.77 -23.97 -20.79
CA LEU A 28 52.58 -22.98 -21.55
C LEU A 28 52.05 -22.71 -22.98
N ALA A 29 52.48 -21.56 -23.50
CA ALA A 29 52.08 -20.83 -24.71
C ALA A 29 52.48 -21.47 -26.07
N GLY A 30 51.85 -21.00 -27.16
CA GLY A 30 52.39 -21.19 -28.52
C GLY A 30 51.47 -20.70 -29.64
N ARG A 31 51.88 -19.67 -30.37
CA ARG A 31 51.25 -19.11 -31.59
C ARG A 31 51.37 -20.06 -32.79
N GLY A 32 50.45 -20.00 -33.76
CA GLY A 32 50.66 -20.58 -35.10
C GLY A 32 49.44 -20.49 -36.03
N ARG A 33 49.67 -20.12 -37.28
CA ARG A 33 48.67 -19.69 -38.29
C ARG A 33 48.28 -20.83 -39.26
N HIS A 34 47.09 -20.67 -39.84
CA HIS A 34 46.66 -20.94 -41.22
C HIS A 34 46.75 -22.33 -41.91
N CYS A 35 45.57 -22.71 -42.44
CA CYS A 35 45.26 -23.30 -43.76
C CYS A 35 45.55 -24.79 -44.02
N ALA A 36 44.49 -25.57 -44.32
CA ALA A 36 44.18 -26.05 -45.68
C ALA A 36 42.90 -26.92 -45.69
N ALA A 37 42.14 -26.81 -46.78
CA ALA A 37 40.92 -27.54 -47.09
C ALA A 37 41.19 -28.69 -48.10
N SER A 38 40.39 -29.76 -48.04
CA SER A 38 39.91 -30.61 -49.17
C SER A 38 39.38 -31.94 -48.59
N THR A 39 38.05 -32.14 -48.53
CA THR A 39 37.16 -32.84 -49.50
C THR A 39 37.38 -34.35 -49.62
N TRP A 40 36.29 -35.11 -49.42
CA TRP A 40 35.90 -36.23 -50.28
C TRP A 40 34.37 -36.36 -50.33
N SER A 41 33.89 -36.69 -51.52
CA SER A 41 32.53 -36.59 -52.05
C SER A 41 31.96 -37.98 -52.39
N SER A 42 30.61 -38.17 -52.37
CA SER A 42 29.80 -38.70 -53.50
C SER A 42 28.29 -38.94 -53.18
N SER A 43 27.44 -38.02 -53.68
CA SER A 43 26.18 -38.12 -54.49
C SER A 43 25.18 -39.31 -54.41
N PRO A 44 23.85 -39.17 -54.74
CA PRO A 44 23.29 -38.32 -55.84
C PRO A 44 21.96 -37.55 -55.60
N LYS A 45 21.69 -36.63 -56.54
CA LYS A 45 20.58 -35.64 -56.61
C LYS A 45 19.36 -36.15 -57.41
N TRP A 46 18.17 -35.70 -57.02
CA TRP A 46 16.93 -35.67 -57.84
C TRP A 46 16.30 -34.26 -57.82
N PRO A 47 15.55 -33.85 -58.87
CA PRO A 47 15.29 -32.45 -59.21
C PRO A 47 14.11 -31.82 -58.42
N ILE A 48 14.25 -30.54 -58.06
CA ILE A 48 13.19 -29.74 -57.44
C ILE A 48 12.47 -28.95 -58.54
N SER A 49 11.17 -29.20 -58.72
CA SER A 49 10.27 -28.41 -59.55
C SER A 49 9.68 -27.23 -58.75
N PRO A 50 9.49 -26.04 -59.33
CA PRO A 50 8.87 -24.92 -58.64
C PRO A 50 7.35 -25.12 -58.53
N THR A 51 6.81 -25.14 -57.31
CA THR A 51 5.37 -25.11 -57.03
C THR A 51 4.76 -23.74 -57.34
N PRO A 52 3.55 -23.67 -57.92
CA PRO A 52 2.91 -22.40 -58.28
C PRO A 52 2.39 -21.65 -57.03
N PRO A 53 2.21 -20.32 -57.12
CA PRO A 53 1.75 -19.54 -55.98
C PRO A 53 0.30 -19.90 -55.63
N ILE A 54 0.09 -20.31 -54.37
CA ILE A 54 -1.25 -20.49 -53.80
C ILE A 54 -1.89 -19.10 -53.73
N LYS A 55 -2.89 -18.85 -54.58
CA LYS A 55 -3.76 -17.69 -54.49
C LYS A 55 -4.44 -17.72 -53.12
N ARG A 56 -4.06 -16.80 -52.23
CA ARG A 56 -4.85 -16.46 -51.03
C ARG A 56 -6.25 -16.08 -51.51
N ARG A 57 -7.24 -16.95 -51.28
CA ARG A 57 -8.64 -16.53 -51.27
C ARG A 57 -8.75 -15.45 -50.19
N ALA A 58 -9.05 -14.23 -50.61
CA ALA A 58 -9.46 -13.17 -49.72
C ALA A 58 -10.66 -13.69 -48.94
N SER A 59 -10.49 -13.90 -47.64
CA SER A 59 -11.62 -14.07 -46.73
C SER A 59 -12.45 -12.80 -46.83
N THR A 60 -13.65 -12.93 -47.36
CA THR A 60 -14.69 -11.91 -47.35
C THR A 60 -14.82 -11.38 -45.92
N ALA A 61 -14.47 -10.11 -45.73
CA ALA A 61 -14.66 -9.41 -44.48
C ALA A 61 -16.15 -9.49 -44.11
N VAL A 62 -16.44 -10.00 -42.92
CA VAL A 62 -17.77 -9.86 -42.31
C VAL A 62 -17.98 -8.38 -42.04
N PRO A 63 -19.00 -7.72 -42.62
CA PRO A 63 -19.27 -6.33 -42.33
C PRO A 63 -19.89 -6.22 -40.93
N GLY A 64 -19.27 -5.41 -40.06
CA GLY A 64 -19.94 -4.86 -38.88
C GLY A 64 -19.59 -5.47 -37.50
N ARG A 65 -18.30 -5.60 -37.15
CA ARG A 65 -17.90 -5.47 -35.75
C ARG A 65 -17.20 -4.13 -35.62
N GLN A 66 -17.91 -3.09 -35.17
CA GLN A 66 -17.22 -1.88 -34.73
C GLN A 66 -16.40 -2.28 -33.51
N ASP A 67 -15.07 -2.30 -33.62
CA ASP A 67 -14.22 -2.45 -32.46
C ASP A 67 -14.51 -1.27 -31.53
N ARG A 68 -15.03 -1.58 -30.34
CA ARG A 68 -15.29 -0.58 -29.30
C ARG A 68 -13.98 0.17 -29.04
N GLN A 69 -14.01 1.48 -29.19
CA GLN A 69 -12.88 2.33 -28.81
C GLN A 69 -12.83 2.40 -27.29
N TRP A 70 -11.74 1.88 -26.72
CA TRP A 70 -11.48 1.90 -25.29
C TRP A 70 -10.71 3.15 -24.90
N SER A 71 -11.01 3.70 -23.73
CA SER A 71 -10.35 4.91 -23.22
C SER A 71 -8.87 4.71 -22.91
N THR A 72 -8.48 3.50 -22.48
CA THR A 72 -7.11 3.12 -22.15
C THR A 72 -6.80 1.69 -22.61
N PRO A 73 -5.52 1.33 -22.83
CA PRO A 73 -5.12 -0.05 -23.08
C PRO A 73 -5.56 -1.00 -21.96
N LEU A 74 -5.49 -0.55 -20.71
CA LEU A 74 -5.93 -1.31 -19.53
C LEU A 74 -7.45 -1.57 -19.57
N ALA A 75 -8.26 -0.61 -19.99
CA ALA A 75 -9.71 -0.79 -20.14
C ALA A 75 -10.04 -1.92 -21.13
N LYS A 76 -9.35 -1.98 -22.27
CA LYS A 76 -9.51 -3.07 -23.24
C LYS A 76 -9.15 -4.42 -22.61
N GLN A 77 -8.02 -4.50 -21.92
CA GLN A 77 -7.56 -5.74 -21.27
C GLN A 77 -8.53 -6.20 -20.17
N LEU A 78 -9.02 -5.28 -19.33
CA LEU A 78 -10.03 -5.57 -18.32
C LEU A 78 -11.31 -6.11 -18.95
N PHE A 79 -11.77 -5.50 -20.04
CA PHE A 79 -12.94 -5.98 -20.77
C PHE A 79 -12.74 -7.40 -21.29
N GLU A 80 -11.61 -7.68 -21.94
CA GLU A 80 -11.31 -9.02 -22.49
C GLU A 80 -11.22 -10.07 -21.37
N ALA A 81 -10.56 -9.74 -20.26
CA ALA A 81 -10.42 -10.62 -19.11
C ALA A 81 -11.78 -10.92 -18.44
N ILE A 82 -12.58 -9.89 -18.19
CA ILE A 82 -13.90 -10.04 -17.54
C ILE A 82 -14.90 -10.74 -18.48
N SER A 83 -14.85 -10.44 -19.78
CA SER A 83 -15.71 -11.13 -20.77
C SER A 83 -15.40 -12.62 -20.86
N THR A 84 -14.15 -13.02 -20.58
CA THR A 84 -13.71 -14.41 -20.63
C THR A 84 -13.95 -15.16 -19.32
N THR A 85 -13.67 -14.53 -18.18
CA THR A 85 -13.65 -15.18 -16.86
C THR A 85 -14.88 -14.87 -16.00
N GLY A 86 -15.71 -13.92 -16.44
CA GLY A 86 -16.81 -13.38 -15.67
C GLY A 86 -16.39 -12.17 -14.81
N PRO A 87 -17.37 -11.55 -14.12
CA PRO A 87 -17.14 -10.39 -13.26
C PRO A 87 -16.05 -10.61 -12.22
N VAL A 88 -15.25 -9.59 -11.96
CA VAL A 88 -14.12 -9.65 -11.01
C VAL A 88 -14.44 -8.90 -9.72
N PRO A 89 -13.87 -9.28 -8.55
CA PRO A 89 -14.05 -8.50 -7.32
C PRO A 89 -13.59 -7.05 -7.49
N LEU A 90 -14.23 -6.12 -6.76
CA LEU A 90 -13.79 -4.71 -6.74
C LEU A 90 -12.29 -4.58 -6.39
N ALA A 91 -11.79 -5.35 -5.43
CA ALA A 91 -10.38 -5.36 -5.06
C ALA A 91 -9.45 -5.74 -6.23
N ALA A 92 -9.88 -6.68 -7.10
CA ALA A 92 -9.09 -7.06 -8.26
C ALA A 92 -9.05 -5.92 -9.30
N TYR A 93 -10.19 -5.25 -9.52
CA TYR A 93 -10.26 -4.08 -10.39
C TYR A 93 -9.39 -2.93 -9.88
N MET A 94 -9.47 -2.58 -8.58
CA MET A 94 -8.61 -1.56 -7.97
C MET A 94 -7.14 -1.89 -8.14
N ARG A 95 -6.73 -3.13 -7.83
CA ARG A 95 -5.33 -3.55 -7.97
C ARG A 95 -4.82 -3.41 -9.40
N MET A 96 -5.62 -3.77 -10.40
CA MET A 96 -5.26 -3.59 -11.80
C MET A 96 -5.17 -2.10 -12.19
N CYS A 97 -6.12 -1.28 -11.72
CA CYS A 97 -6.16 0.15 -12.00
C CYS A 97 -5.03 0.94 -11.34
N LEU A 98 -4.59 0.57 -10.14
CA LEU A 98 -3.61 1.32 -9.37
C LEU A 98 -2.18 0.82 -9.59
N THR A 99 -1.99 -0.50 -9.53
CA THR A 99 -0.65 -1.11 -9.49
C THR A 99 -0.47 -2.19 -10.56
N GLY A 100 -1.29 -2.19 -11.61
CA GLY A 100 -1.13 -3.12 -12.73
C GLY A 100 0.12 -2.80 -13.55
N ASP A 101 0.90 -3.82 -13.90
CA ASP A 101 2.10 -3.67 -14.75
C ASP A 101 1.80 -3.00 -16.09
N LEU A 102 0.59 -3.25 -16.62
CA LEU A 102 0.10 -2.69 -17.87
C LEU A 102 -0.85 -1.52 -17.60
N GLY A 103 -0.27 -0.35 -17.35
CA GLY A 103 -1.03 0.90 -17.30
C GLY A 103 -1.78 1.16 -15.99
N GLY A 104 -1.32 0.58 -14.88
CA GLY A 104 -1.75 1.01 -13.55
C GLY A 104 -1.39 2.47 -13.27
N TYR A 105 -2.17 3.14 -12.43
CA TYR A 105 -2.05 4.56 -12.15
C TYR A 105 -0.68 4.93 -11.53
N TYR A 106 -0.16 4.10 -10.61
CA TYR A 106 1.14 4.33 -9.94
C TYR A 106 2.31 3.57 -10.59
N THR A 107 2.06 2.50 -11.36
CA THR A 107 3.10 1.60 -11.90
C THR A 107 3.20 1.63 -13.43
N GLY A 108 2.25 2.24 -14.12
CA GLY A 108 2.05 2.12 -15.54
C GLY A 108 2.48 3.37 -16.33
N ALA A 109 3.29 3.14 -17.36
CA ALA A 109 3.74 4.11 -18.35
C ALA A 109 2.61 4.61 -19.28
N ILE A 110 1.58 5.29 -18.74
CA ILE A 110 0.64 6.07 -19.57
C ILE A 110 1.00 7.56 -19.47
N GLY A 111 2.08 7.90 -20.19
CA GLY A 111 2.49 9.27 -20.49
C GLY A 111 3.92 9.58 -20.08
N LEU A 112 4.83 9.67 -21.06
CA LEU A 112 6.06 10.45 -20.92
C LEU A 112 5.68 11.86 -20.42
N GLY A 113 5.98 12.16 -19.15
CA GLY A 113 5.78 13.50 -18.56
C GLY A 113 4.52 13.70 -17.71
N ARG A 114 3.82 12.66 -17.25
CA ARG A 114 2.71 12.83 -16.29
C ARG A 114 3.22 12.85 -14.84
N ASP A 115 3.22 14.03 -14.21
CA ASP A 115 3.43 14.18 -12.76
C ASP A 115 2.10 13.89 -12.04
N GLN A 116 2.01 12.79 -11.29
CA GLN A 116 0.74 12.37 -10.64
C GLN A 116 0.45 13.15 -9.35
N PHE A 117 1.49 13.72 -8.72
CA PHE A 117 1.43 14.29 -7.37
C PHE A 117 1.80 15.77 -7.38
N GLY A 118 1.05 16.61 -6.64
CA GLY A 118 1.36 18.02 -6.43
C GLY A 118 0.41 18.97 -7.14
N VAL A 119 0.78 20.27 -7.22
CA VAL A 119 -0.11 21.33 -7.75
C VAL A 119 -0.49 21.10 -9.22
N GLU A 120 0.41 20.50 -10.00
CA GLU A 120 0.16 20.13 -11.40
C GLU A 120 -0.28 18.66 -11.58
N GLY A 121 -0.31 17.87 -10.49
CA GLY A 121 -0.77 16.47 -10.48
C GLY A 121 -2.29 16.33 -10.30
N ASP A 122 -2.77 15.10 -10.06
CA ASP A 122 -4.21 14.85 -9.91
C ASP A 122 -4.74 15.19 -8.50
N PHE A 123 -3.87 15.21 -7.48
CA PHE A 123 -4.20 15.59 -6.10
C PHE A 123 -3.00 16.24 -5.36
N VAL A 124 -3.31 16.96 -4.29
CA VAL A 124 -2.33 17.58 -3.38
C VAL A 124 -2.45 16.95 -2.00
N THR A 125 -1.40 16.28 -1.54
CA THR A 125 -1.33 15.62 -0.22
C THR A 125 -0.84 16.57 0.88
N SER A 126 -0.99 16.17 2.14
CA SER A 126 -0.60 17.01 3.29
C SER A 126 0.87 17.49 3.29
N PRO A 127 1.88 16.65 2.98
CA PRO A 127 3.28 17.08 2.84
C PRO A 127 3.48 18.13 1.74
N GLU A 128 2.74 18.05 0.64
CA GLU A 128 2.84 18.99 -0.48
C GLU A 128 2.18 20.34 -0.17
N ILE A 129 1.18 20.35 0.73
CA ILE A 129 0.50 21.57 1.19
C ILE A 129 1.41 22.38 2.10
N SER A 130 2.04 21.76 3.10
CA SER A 130 2.85 22.49 4.08
C SER A 130 3.97 21.65 4.68
N GLN A 131 5.19 22.20 4.67
CA GLN A 131 6.35 21.63 5.38
C GLN A 131 6.08 21.41 6.89
N ILE A 132 5.15 22.18 7.46
CA ILE A 132 4.78 22.07 8.89
C ILE A 132 4.27 20.66 9.18
N PHE A 133 3.58 20.02 8.23
CA PHE A 133 3.06 18.67 8.40
C PHE A 133 4.20 17.67 8.65
N GLY A 134 5.18 17.60 7.74
CA GLY A 134 6.32 16.69 7.89
C GLY A 134 7.20 17.00 9.10
N GLU A 135 7.38 18.28 9.43
CA GLU A 135 8.08 18.69 10.65
C GLU A 135 7.38 18.17 11.92
N LEU A 136 6.05 18.27 12.01
CA LEU A 136 5.30 17.80 13.17
C LEU A 136 5.25 16.28 13.28
N VAL A 137 5.15 15.56 12.16
CA VAL A 137 5.28 14.10 12.13
C VAL A 137 6.66 13.67 12.63
N GLY A 138 7.72 14.37 12.20
CA GLY A 138 9.07 14.14 12.72
C GLY A 138 9.18 14.41 14.23
N VAL A 139 8.59 15.50 14.72
CA VAL A 139 8.52 15.82 16.15
C VAL A 139 7.76 14.75 16.93
N TRP A 140 6.69 14.19 16.38
CA TRP A 140 5.95 13.10 17.00
C TRP A 140 6.83 11.87 17.21
N PHE A 141 7.57 11.44 16.17
CA PHE A 141 8.50 10.32 16.31
C PHE A 141 9.64 10.58 17.31
N ILE A 142 10.15 11.81 17.37
CA ILE A 142 11.12 12.20 18.40
C ILE A 142 10.51 12.07 19.80
N ALA A 143 9.28 12.52 20.00
CA ALA A 143 8.60 12.41 21.29
C ALA A 143 8.42 10.93 21.70
N GLU A 144 8.05 10.06 20.76
CA GLU A 144 7.93 8.63 21.02
C GLU A 144 9.29 7.98 21.29
N TRP A 145 10.34 8.35 20.55
CA TRP A 145 11.73 7.92 20.82
C TRP A 145 12.21 8.35 22.22
N ILE A 146 11.89 9.57 22.65
CA ILE A 146 12.19 10.04 24.01
C ILE A 146 11.45 9.20 25.05
N SER A 147 10.15 8.96 24.84
CA SER A 147 9.31 8.20 25.78
C SER A 147 9.77 6.76 25.97
N GLN A 148 10.45 6.20 24.97
CA GLN A 148 11.02 4.85 24.99
C GLN A 148 12.46 4.81 25.51
N GLY A 149 12.89 5.84 26.25
CA GLY A 149 14.19 5.87 26.91
C GLY A 149 15.36 6.22 25.98
N ARG A 150 15.08 6.85 24.82
CA ARG A 150 16.10 7.31 23.86
C ARG A 150 17.06 6.20 23.43
N PRO A 151 16.55 5.13 22.79
CA PRO A 151 17.40 4.03 22.32
C PRO A 151 18.53 4.58 21.45
N ARG A 152 19.77 4.14 21.74
CA ARG A 152 21.01 4.70 21.16
C ARG A 152 21.42 4.07 19.84
N GLN A 153 20.79 2.95 19.46
CA GLN A 153 21.09 2.18 18.26
C GLN A 153 19.84 1.38 17.88
N GLY A 154 19.80 0.83 16.67
CA GLY A 154 18.70 -0.03 16.24
C GLY A 154 17.48 0.73 15.73
N VAL A 155 17.51 2.06 15.71
CA VAL A 155 16.36 2.87 15.26
C VAL A 155 16.23 2.76 13.75
N GLN A 156 15.02 2.43 13.29
CA GLN A 156 14.68 2.36 11.87
C GLN A 156 13.52 3.32 11.59
N LEU A 157 13.64 4.18 10.59
CA LEU A 157 12.50 4.95 10.08
C LEU A 157 11.95 4.23 8.85
N ILE A 158 10.66 3.93 8.83
CA ILE A 158 10.02 3.18 7.76
C ILE A 158 8.84 3.99 7.25
N GLU A 159 8.83 4.37 5.97
CA GLU A 159 7.67 4.97 5.34
C GLU A 159 7.09 4.02 4.29
N VAL A 160 5.79 3.79 4.38
CA VAL A 160 5.05 2.95 3.44
C VAL A 160 4.21 3.84 2.53
N GLY A 161 4.40 3.71 1.22
CA GLY A 161 3.80 4.60 0.23
C GLY A 161 4.31 6.04 0.31
N PRO A 162 5.63 6.29 0.19
CA PRO A 162 6.21 7.63 0.37
C PRO A 162 5.84 8.66 -0.71
N GLY A 163 5.17 8.26 -1.79
CA GLY A 163 4.85 9.13 -2.92
C GLY A 163 6.11 9.74 -3.54
N ARG A 164 6.27 11.06 -3.46
CA ARG A 164 7.48 11.76 -3.94
C ARG A 164 8.67 11.69 -2.96
N GLY A 165 8.45 11.22 -1.73
CA GLY A 165 9.43 11.22 -0.65
C GLY A 165 9.51 12.53 0.15
N THR A 166 8.56 13.46 -0.08
CA THR A 166 8.54 14.80 0.54
C THR A 166 8.38 14.73 2.06
N LEU A 167 7.56 13.80 2.56
CA LEU A 167 7.38 13.60 4.00
C LEU A 167 8.69 13.15 4.67
N MET A 168 9.34 12.10 4.15
CA MET A 168 10.67 11.70 4.65
C MET A 168 11.71 12.81 4.52
N ASP A 169 11.73 13.56 3.41
CA ASP A 169 12.66 14.67 3.24
C ASP A 169 12.46 15.74 4.33
N ASP A 170 11.22 16.14 4.62
CA ASP A 170 10.89 17.08 5.70
C ASP A 170 11.27 16.52 7.09
N MET A 171 11.03 15.23 7.35
CA MET A 171 11.39 14.58 8.60
C MET A 171 12.91 14.50 8.82
N LEU A 172 13.67 14.17 7.78
CA LEU A 172 15.13 14.00 7.84
C LEU A 172 15.91 15.30 7.67
N ARG A 173 15.29 16.37 7.15
CA ARG A 173 15.98 17.59 6.71
C ARG A 173 16.93 18.13 7.79
N HIS A 174 18.22 18.07 7.47
CA HIS A 174 19.30 18.41 8.39
C HIS A 174 20.10 19.66 7.98
N SER A 175 19.90 20.34 6.85
CA SER A 175 20.71 21.56 6.55
C SER A 175 20.22 22.37 5.35
N LEU A 176 19.97 23.67 5.59
CA LEU A 176 19.88 24.80 4.64
C LEU A 176 18.90 24.63 3.44
N PRO A 177 18.47 25.73 2.78
CA PRO A 177 17.39 25.67 1.82
C PRO A 177 17.83 24.84 0.61
N VAL A 178 17.14 23.73 0.37
CA VAL A 178 17.12 23.12 -0.95
C VAL A 178 16.55 24.18 -1.88
N ALA A 179 17.34 24.55 -2.88
CA ALA A 179 16.91 25.38 -3.99
C ALA A 179 15.88 24.60 -4.84
N LEU A 180 14.68 24.39 -4.30
CA LEU A 180 13.50 24.31 -5.13
C LEU A 180 13.22 25.76 -5.53
N ALA A 181 13.60 26.07 -6.76
CA ALA A 181 13.36 27.36 -7.39
C ALA A 181 11.94 27.85 -7.03
N GLN A 182 11.86 29.11 -6.60
CA GLN A 182 10.63 29.91 -6.36
C GLN A 182 9.96 29.89 -4.97
N ARG A 183 10.53 29.33 -3.89
CA ARG A 183 9.99 29.56 -2.52
C ARG A 183 10.90 30.47 -1.67
N PRO A 184 10.72 31.80 -1.69
CA PRO A 184 11.48 32.72 -0.85
C PRO A 184 10.80 32.81 0.52
N CYS A 185 10.96 31.85 1.44
CA CYS A 185 10.44 31.96 2.82
C CYS A 185 11.29 31.14 3.79
N ALA A 186 11.87 31.79 4.83
CA ALA A 186 12.39 31.26 6.11
C ALA A 186 13.23 29.94 6.16
N PRO A 187 14.18 29.77 7.10
CA PRO A 187 14.81 28.47 7.29
C PRO A 187 13.81 27.47 7.95
N PRO A 188 13.69 26.22 7.45
CA PRO A 188 12.83 25.18 8.02
C PRO A 188 13.26 24.76 9.43
N LEU A 189 12.38 24.08 10.17
CA LEU A 189 12.70 23.47 11.46
C LEU A 189 13.67 22.36 11.13
N GLN A 190 14.87 22.44 11.68
CA GLN A 190 15.85 21.38 11.50
C GLN A 190 15.54 20.31 12.55
N THR A 191 14.39 19.65 12.41
CA THR A 191 13.78 18.75 13.39
C THR A 191 14.82 17.80 13.94
N MET A 192 15.51 17.07 13.05
CA MET A 192 16.53 16.11 13.43
C MET A 192 17.89 16.74 13.83
N LYS A 193 18.25 17.97 13.41
CA LYS A 193 19.45 18.69 13.94
C LYS A 193 19.32 19.07 15.40
N ARG A 194 18.11 19.37 15.84
CA ARG A 194 17.87 19.71 17.24
C ARG A 194 17.94 18.48 18.15
N PHE A 195 17.90 17.27 17.56
CA PHE A 195 17.99 16.00 18.25
C PHE A 195 19.06 15.10 17.61
N PRO A 196 20.35 15.51 17.65
CA PRO A 196 21.44 14.73 17.04
C PRO A 196 21.51 13.30 17.58
N ALA A 197 21.17 13.10 18.86
CA ALA A 197 21.10 11.78 19.47
C ALA A 197 20.12 10.81 18.79
N MET A 198 18.97 11.29 18.29
CA MET A 198 18.05 10.43 17.55
C MET A 198 18.62 10.07 16.18
N LEU A 199 19.22 11.04 15.48
CA LEU A 199 19.88 10.73 14.21
C LEU A 199 21.04 9.77 14.38
N ASP A 200 21.86 9.95 15.39
CA ASP A 200 22.99 9.06 15.67
C ASP A 200 22.51 7.64 15.93
N SER A 201 21.34 7.48 16.57
CA SER A 201 20.71 6.17 16.80
C SER A 201 20.10 5.51 15.57
N LEU A 202 19.90 6.28 14.48
CA LEU A 202 19.26 5.81 13.25
C LEU A 202 20.20 4.88 12.48
N ASP A 203 19.86 3.59 12.47
CA ASP A 203 20.55 2.54 11.72
C ASP A 203 20.24 2.67 10.22
N SER A 204 18.98 2.91 9.87
CA SER A 204 18.52 2.98 8.47
C SER A 204 17.15 3.62 8.30
N VAL A 205 16.91 4.15 7.10
CA VAL A 205 15.61 4.58 6.60
C VAL A 205 15.15 3.60 5.54
N PHE A 206 13.92 3.12 5.63
CA PHE A 206 13.30 2.25 4.64
C PHE A 206 12.14 2.96 3.97
N LEU A 207 12.10 2.91 2.64
CA LEU A 207 11.00 3.39 1.82
C LEU A 207 10.37 2.20 1.12
N VAL A 208 9.11 1.90 1.43
CA VAL A 208 8.34 0.80 0.84
C VAL A 208 7.51 1.37 -0.32
N GLU A 209 7.98 1.14 -1.54
CA GLU A 209 7.42 1.70 -2.77
C GLU A 209 7.44 0.66 -3.89
N ALA A 210 6.29 0.38 -4.49
CA ALA A 210 6.15 -0.60 -5.57
C ALA A 210 6.50 0.00 -6.95
N SER A 211 6.28 1.30 -7.16
CA SER A 211 6.52 2.01 -8.42
C SER A 211 8.01 2.30 -8.66
N PRO A 212 8.63 1.77 -9.73
CA PRO A 212 10.00 2.11 -10.11
C PRO A 212 10.21 3.63 -10.32
N GLU A 213 9.25 4.29 -10.96
CA GLU A 213 9.32 5.71 -11.30
C GLU A 213 9.31 6.59 -10.04
N LEU A 214 8.46 6.25 -9.05
CA LEU A 214 8.44 6.95 -7.77
C LEU A 214 9.72 6.67 -6.97
N ARG A 215 10.23 5.42 -6.98
CA ARG A 215 11.55 5.13 -6.38
C ARG A 215 12.63 6.04 -6.97
N ASP A 216 12.64 6.26 -8.27
CA ASP A 216 13.63 7.13 -8.92
C ASP A 216 13.42 8.62 -8.63
N ALA A 217 12.17 9.07 -8.46
CA ALA A 217 11.88 10.41 -7.96
C ALA A 217 12.38 10.62 -6.52
N GLN A 218 12.11 9.66 -5.63
CA GLN A 218 12.55 9.67 -4.23
C GLN A 218 14.07 9.65 -4.11
N LYS A 219 14.76 8.79 -4.88
CA LYS A 219 16.24 8.74 -4.91
C LYS A 219 16.85 10.10 -5.27
N ARG A 220 16.31 10.75 -6.32
CA ARG A 220 16.76 12.09 -6.73
C ARG A 220 16.52 13.13 -5.64
N LEU A 221 15.35 13.09 -5.00
CA LEU A 221 15.00 14.01 -3.92
C LEU A 221 15.91 13.82 -2.70
N LEU A 222 16.04 12.59 -2.20
CA LEU A 222 16.65 12.29 -0.90
C LEU A 222 18.16 12.11 -0.93
N CYS A 223 18.74 11.63 -2.03
CA CYS A 223 20.18 11.38 -2.14
C CYS A 223 20.94 12.43 -2.95
N GLY A 224 20.24 13.23 -3.76
CA GLY A 224 20.87 14.20 -4.67
C GLY A 224 21.33 13.59 -6.00
N PRO A 225 21.81 14.44 -6.95
CA PRO A 225 22.04 14.04 -8.35
C PRO A 225 23.24 13.10 -8.55
N ASP A 226 24.27 13.19 -7.70
CA ASP A 226 25.51 12.41 -7.82
C ASP A 226 25.55 11.15 -6.93
N ALA A 227 24.39 10.76 -6.40
CA ALA A 227 24.29 9.66 -5.47
C ALA A 227 24.59 8.31 -6.13
N GLN A 228 25.38 7.49 -5.46
CA GLN A 228 25.63 6.11 -5.85
C GLN A 228 24.65 5.18 -5.16
N PHE A 229 24.15 4.20 -5.93
CA PHE A 229 23.20 3.20 -5.44
C PHE A 229 23.79 1.80 -5.57
N THR A 230 23.48 0.96 -4.60
CA THR A 230 23.86 -0.46 -4.62
C THR A 230 22.61 -1.31 -4.46
N SER A 231 22.40 -2.23 -5.40
CA SER A 231 21.31 -3.21 -5.30
C SER A 231 21.72 -4.38 -4.43
N GLY A 232 20.88 -4.75 -3.46
CA GLY A 232 21.06 -5.91 -2.60
C GLY A 232 19.78 -6.75 -2.49
N HIS A 233 19.82 -7.82 -1.70
CA HIS A 233 18.68 -8.74 -1.53
C HIS A 233 17.45 -8.09 -0.89
N VAL A 234 17.64 -7.12 -0.01
CA VAL A 234 16.54 -6.39 0.66
C VAL A 234 15.92 -5.33 -0.27
N GLY A 235 16.74 -4.73 -1.13
CA GLY A 235 16.35 -3.60 -1.97
C GLY A 235 17.53 -2.79 -2.48
N THR A 236 17.25 -1.60 -3.03
CA THR A 236 18.27 -0.66 -3.49
C THR A 236 18.69 0.24 -2.34
N ARG A 237 19.98 0.34 -2.07
CA ARG A 237 20.55 1.17 -1.01
C ARG A 237 21.20 2.43 -1.58
N GLY A 238 20.98 3.56 -0.90
CA GLY A 238 21.66 4.83 -1.12
C GLY A 238 21.98 5.52 0.21
N HIS A 239 22.43 6.77 0.15
CA HIS A 239 22.69 7.59 1.33
C HIS A 239 21.97 8.93 1.22
N GLU A 240 21.36 9.35 2.31
CA GLU A 240 20.66 10.63 2.42
C GLU A 240 21.64 11.81 2.28
N LYS A 241 21.24 12.85 1.53
CA LYS A 241 22.10 13.96 1.10
C LYS A 241 22.60 14.87 2.23
N HIS A 242 21.90 14.95 3.35
CA HIS A 242 22.20 15.90 4.43
C HIS A 242 23.04 15.29 5.57
N ALA A 243 22.65 14.13 6.07
CA ALA A 243 23.20 13.43 7.23
C ALA A 243 23.97 12.16 6.83
N GLY A 244 23.95 11.76 5.56
CA GLY A 244 24.64 10.55 5.08
C GLY A 244 24.06 9.26 5.64
N LYS A 245 22.83 9.29 6.17
CA LYS A 245 22.18 8.10 6.74
C LYS A 245 21.76 7.15 5.62
N PRO A 246 21.89 5.82 5.81
CA PRO A 246 21.55 4.87 4.75
C PRO A 246 20.04 4.83 4.53
N ILE A 247 19.63 4.94 3.27
CA ILE A 247 18.25 4.77 2.81
C ILE A 247 18.18 3.49 1.99
N VAL A 248 17.14 2.68 2.21
CA VAL A 248 16.88 1.44 1.47
C VAL A 248 15.47 1.48 0.89
N TRP A 249 15.37 1.35 -0.43
CA TRP A 249 14.10 1.23 -1.14
C TRP A 249 13.74 -0.24 -1.31
N THR A 250 12.52 -0.61 -0.90
CA THR A 250 11.99 -1.97 -0.97
C THR A 250 10.63 -1.95 -1.65
N GLU A 251 10.27 -3.03 -2.35
CA GLU A 251 8.95 -3.12 -3.02
C GLU A 251 7.84 -3.56 -2.06
N SER A 252 8.22 -4.24 -0.97
CA SER A 252 7.31 -4.74 0.03
C SER A 252 7.92 -4.61 1.41
N ILE A 253 7.09 -4.25 2.39
CA ILE A 253 7.50 -4.21 3.79
C ILE A 253 8.05 -5.57 4.27
N LYS A 254 7.60 -6.68 3.66
CA LYS A 254 8.07 -8.03 3.97
C LYS A 254 9.56 -8.25 3.64
N SER A 255 10.12 -7.43 2.74
CA SER A 255 11.54 -7.47 2.41
C SER A 255 12.42 -6.89 3.52
N ILE A 256 11.84 -6.02 4.38
CA ILE A 256 12.55 -5.47 5.54
C ILE A 256 12.65 -6.58 6.59
N PRO A 257 13.86 -6.98 7.04
CA PRO A 257 14.01 -8.02 8.06
C PRO A 257 13.23 -7.74 9.34
N LEU A 258 12.78 -8.80 10.00
CA LEU A 258 12.25 -8.74 11.36
C LEU A 258 13.39 -9.06 12.33
N GLU A 259 13.79 -8.06 13.10
CA GLU A 259 14.94 -8.12 13.99
C GLU A 259 14.53 -7.65 15.40
N ALA A 260 14.77 -8.47 16.41
CA ALA A 260 14.26 -8.24 17.76
C ALA A 260 14.94 -7.06 18.48
N ASP A 261 16.16 -6.70 18.06
CA ASP A 261 16.94 -5.57 18.58
C ASP A 261 16.61 -4.23 17.91
N LYS A 262 15.79 -4.22 16.85
CA LYS A 262 15.43 -3.01 16.11
C LYS A 262 14.22 -2.29 16.70
N VAL A 263 14.22 -0.98 16.57
CA VAL A 263 13.20 -0.04 17.06
C VAL A 263 12.57 0.65 15.84
N PRO A 264 11.51 0.07 15.24
CA PRO A 264 10.90 0.59 14.03
C PRO A 264 9.93 1.73 14.31
N PHE A 265 10.18 2.88 13.71
CA PHE A 265 9.27 4.02 13.64
C PHE A 265 8.67 4.08 12.24
N ILE A 266 7.39 3.74 12.14
CA ILE A 266 6.69 3.47 10.88
C ILE A 266 5.69 4.59 10.61
N VAL A 267 5.68 5.17 9.42
CA VAL A 267 4.65 6.11 8.97
C VAL A 267 3.97 5.57 7.71
N ALA A 268 2.64 5.72 7.68
CA ALA A 268 1.82 5.47 6.50
C ALA A 268 0.87 6.66 6.36
N HIS A 269 1.12 7.51 5.36
CA HIS A 269 0.34 8.71 5.11
C HIS A 269 -0.29 8.61 3.72
N GLU A 270 -1.63 8.66 3.64
CA GLU A 270 -2.39 8.49 2.38
C GLU A 270 -1.96 7.22 1.63
N PHE A 271 -1.88 6.11 2.36
CA PHE A 271 -1.47 4.81 1.84
C PHE A 271 -2.60 3.79 1.92
N PHE A 272 -3.42 3.84 2.98
CA PHE A 272 -4.44 2.84 3.26
C PHE A 272 -5.69 3.05 2.40
N ASP A 273 -5.99 4.29 2.02
CA ASP A 273 -7.09 4.65 1.11
C ASP A 273 -6.94 4.07 -0.30
N ALA A 274 -5.69 3.92 -0.78
CA ALA A 274 -5.35 3.34 -2.06
C ALA A 274 -5.33 1.79 -2.04
N LEU A 275 -5.48 1.16 -0.87
CA LEU A 275 -5.45 -0.30 -0.79
C LEU A 275 -6.76 -0.92 -1.30
N PRO A 276 -6.69 -2.06 -2.04
CA PRO A 276 -7.87 -2.67 -2.62
C PRO A 276 -8.93 -3.09 -1.61
N ILE A 277 -10.18 -2.64 -1.82
CA ILE A 277 -11.34 -3.01 -1.00
C ILE A 277 -12.24 -4.04 -1.65
N HIS A 278 -12.83 -4.90 -0.83
CA HIS A 278 -13.98 -5.72 -1.19
C HIS A 278 -15.25 -5.06 -0.63
N ALA A 279 -16.29 -4.96 -1.45
CA ALA A 279 -17.59 -4.48 -1.02
C ALA A 279 -18.60 -5.64 -1.00
N PHE A 280 -19.44 -5.69 0.04
CA PHE A 280 -20.44 -6.73 0.22
C PHE A 280 -21.80 -6.12 0.53
N GLN A 281 -22.86 -6.77 0.05
CA GLN A 281 -24.24 -6.42 0.36
C GLN A 281 -24.96 -7.63 0.96
N SER A 282 -25.74 -7.38 2.02
CA SER A 282 -26.65 -8.37 2.59
C SER A 282 -27.83 -8.58 1.64
N ALA A 283 -28.06 -9.82 1.24
CA ALA A 283 -29.14 -10.23 0.35
C ALA A 283 -29.88 -11.45 0.91
N PRO A 284 -31.15 -11.66 0.54
CA PRO A 284 -31.89 -12.87 0.91
C PRO A 284 -31.14 -14.13 0.44
N ALA A 285 -30.99 -15.11 1.34
CA ALA A 285 -30.43 -16.40 0.96
C ALA A 285 -31.43 -17.19 0.13
N GLU A 286 -30.94 -17.86 -0.91
CA GLU A 286 -31.78 -18.82 -1.64
C GLU A 286 -32.20 -19.96 -0.68
N PRO A 287 -33.47 -20.38 -0.69
CA PRO A 287 -33.88 -21.52 0.11
C PRO A 287 -33.07 -22.76 -0.29
N PRO A 288 -32.62 -23.59 0.67
CA PRO A 288 -31.87 -24.79 0.35
C PRO A 288 -32.69 -25.65 -0.60
N LYS A 289 -32.16 -25.92 -1.80
CA LYS A 289 -32.79 -26.85 -2.73
C LYS A 289 -32.89 -28.19 -2.02
N SER A 290 -34.11 -28.68 -1.78
CA SER A 290 -34.32 -29.99 -1.20
C SER A 290 -33.65 -31.02 -2.09
N THR A 291 -32.51 -31.54 -1.66
CA THR A 291 -31.97 -32.78 -2.20
C THR A 291 -32.94 -33.87 -1.80
N ALA A 292 -33.94 -34.10 -2.65
CA ALA A 292 -34.70 -35.34 -2.62
C ALA A 292 -33.69 -36.45 -2.91
N SER A 293 -33.10 -37.00 -1.84
CA SER A 293 -32.43 -38.29 -1.89
C SER A 293 -33.47 -39.28 -2.43
N ARG A 294 -33.34 -39.67 -3.70
CA ARG A 294 -33.95 -40.92 -4.17
C ARG A 294 -33.22 -42.05 -3.48
N LEU A 295 -33.68 -42.39 -2.29
CA LEU A 295 -33.51 -43.75 -1.79
C LEU A 295 -34.36 -44.68 -2.68
N PRO A 296 -33.84 -45.84 -3.10
CA PRO A 296 -34.62 -46.80 -3.86
C PRO A 296 -35.83 -47.25 -3.03
N GLU A 297 -36.99 -47.36 -3.68
CA GLU A 297 -38.23 -47.87 -3.10
C GLU A 297 -38.05 -49.31 -2.62
N GLN A 298 -37.81 -49.50 -1.34
CA GLN A 298 -38.22 -50.68 -0.60
C GLN A 298 -38.37 -50.28 0.87
N ASP A 299 -39.49 -50.72 1.46
CA ASP A 299 -39.94 -50.52 2.83
C ASP A 299 -40.66 -49.21 3.17
N ARG A 300 -41.87 -49.05 2.60
CA ARG A 300 -42.92 -48.24 3.22
C ARG A 300 -43.65 -49.07 4.28
N VAL A 301 -43.19 -48.98 5.54
CA VAL A 301 -44.03 -49.31 6.71
C VAL A 301 -44.66 -48.01 7.22
N ALA A 302 -45.98 -48.04 7.40
CA ALA A 302 -46.79 -46.89 7.76
C ALA A 302 -46.32 -46.23 9.06
N SER A 303 -46.08 -44.91 9.02
CA SER A 303 -45.91 -44.07 10.21
C SER A 303 -46.98 -42.97 10.22
N ALA A 304 -47.45 -42.68 11.43
CA ALA A 304 -48.56 -41.80 11.82
C ALA A 304 -48.48 -40.36 11.25
N PRO A 305 -49.60 -39.61 11.18
CA PRO A 305 -49.60 -38.27 10.61
C PRO A 305 -48.73 -37.32 11.45
N ALA A 306 -47.65 -36.82 10.86
CA ALA A 306 -46.83 -35.76 11.45
C ALA A 306 -47.55 -34.41 11.31
N ASN A 307 -47.76 -33.73 12.43
CA ASN A 307 -48.24 -32.35 12.48
C ASN A 307 -47.22 -31.39 11.81
N PRO A 308 -47.62 -30.57 10.82
CA PRO A 308 -46.74 -29.55 10.26
C PRO A 308 -46.85 -28.27 11.08
N THR A 309 -46.31 -28.24 12.30
CA THR A 309 -46.00 -26.97 12.98
C THR A 309 -44.56 -26.57 12.68
N SER A 310 -44.28 -26.22 11.42
CA SER A 310 -43.07 -25.48 11.09
C SER A 310 -43.34 -24.00 11.33
N THR A 311 -42.94 -23.49 12.49
CA THR A 311 -42.79 -22.05 12.70
C THR A 311 -41.94 -21.46 11.57
N PRO A 312 -42.36 -20.39 10.87
CA PRO A 312 -41.57 -19.78 9.81
C PRO A 312 -40.22 -19.33 10.40
N GLN A 313 -39.12 -19.92 9.96
CA GLN A 313 -37.81 -19.35 10.27
C GLN A 313 -37.70 -17.99 9.59
N PRO A 314 -37.16 -16.96 10.26
CA PRO A 314 -36.95 -15.67 9.63
C PRO A 314 -36.10 -15.83 8.37
N PRO A 315 -36.36 -15.04 7.31
CA PRO A 315 -35.60 -15.12 6.07
C PRO A 315 -34.12 -14.94 6.39
N ARG A 316 -33.32 -15.97 6.09
CA ARG A 316 -31.88 -15.92 6.35
C ARG A 316 -31.25 -15.02 5.29
N SER A 317 -30.53 -14.00 5.73
CA SER A 317 -29.70 -13.21 4.83
C SER A 317 -28.30 -13.79 4.72
N GLU A 318 -27.69 -13.61 3.55
CA GLU A 318 -26.31 -13.94 3.27
C GLU A 318 -25.58 -12.79 2.58
N TRP A 319 -24.26 -12.79 2.73
CA TRP A 319 -23.42 -11.79 2.07
C TRP A 319 -23.25 -12.16 0.59
N ARG A 320 -23.40 -11.15 -0.25
CA ARG A 320 -23.07 -11.18 -1.67
C ARG A 320 -21.99 -10.15 -1.95
N GLU A 321 -21.08 -10.46 -2.86
CA GLU A 321 -19.95 -9.59 -3.18
C GLU A 321 -20.32 -8.64 -4.32
N MET A 322 -19.93 -7.39 -4.21
CA MET A 322 -20.00 -6.42 -5.31
C MET A 322 -18.82 -6.70 -6.26
N MET A 323 -19.16 -6.97 -7.52
CA MET A 323 -18.24 -7.36 -8.58
C MET A 323 -18.25 -6.29 -9.67
N VAL A 324 -17.14 -6.11 -10.35
CA VAL A 324 -17.01 -5.21 -11.50
C VAL A 324 -17.28 -5.98 -12.79
N SER A 325 -18.11 -5.39 -13.64
CA SER A 325 -18.48 -5.93 -14.95
C SER A 325 -18.51 -4.81 -16.00
N PRO A 326 -18.22 -5.09 -17.28
CA PRO A 326 -18.39 -4.12 -18.35
C PRO A 326 -19.82 -3.57 -18.42
N VAL A 327 -19.94 -2.27 -18.70
CA VAL A 327 -21.24 -1.68 -19.05
C VAL A 327 -21.73 -2.29 -20.36
N ASN A 328 -22.99 -2.74 -20.37
CA ASN A 328 -23.63 -3.24 -21.58
C ASN A 328 -23.81 -2.09 -22.58
N PRO A 329 -23.27 -2.18 -23.82
CA PRO A 329 -23.42 -1.13 -24.82
C PRO A 329 -24.85 -0.71 -25.12
N ALA A 330 -25.83 -1.63 -24.98
CA ALA A 330 -27.25 -1.33 -25.17
C ALA A 330 -27.85 -0.44 -24.07
N ALA A 331 -27.21 -0.32 -22.92
CA ALA A 331 -27.64 0.52 -21.79
C ALA A 331 -27.07 1.96 -21.86
N ILE A 332 -26.09 2.21 -22.73
CA ILE A 332 -25.39 3.51 -22.88
C ILE A 332 -26.32 4.66 -23.32
N PRO A 333 -27.31 4.47 -24.23
CA PRO A 333 -28.15 5.59 -24.69
C PRO A 333 -29.03 6.22 -23.59
N ALA A 334 -29.45 5.44 -22.58
CA ALA A 334 -30.32 5.92 -21.51
C ALA A 334 -29.57 6.68 -20.41
N ALA A 335 -28.31 6.31 -20.14
CA ALA A 335 -27.46 6.97 -19.15
C ALA A 335 -26.91 8.32 -19.66
N GLN A 336 -26.53 8.40 -20.93
CA GLN A 336 -26.04 9.64 -21.56
C GLN A 336 -27.12 10.72 -21.75
N ALA A 337 -28.40 10.34 -21.77
CA ALA A 337 -29.51 11.29 -21.83
C ALA A 337 -29.70 12.05 -20.49
N ARG A 338 -29.30 11.46 -19.36
CA ARG A 338 -29.37 12.12 -18.04
C ARG A 338 -28.19 13.06 -17.80
N SER A 339 -26.98 12.69 -18.21
CA SER A 339 -25.78 13.53 -17.99
C SER A 339 -25.75 14.81 -18.85
N LYS A 340 -26.42 14.81 -20.01
CA LYS A 340 -26.57 16.02 -20.85
C LYS A 340 -27.49 17.09 -20.24
N ALA A 341 -28.35 16.75 -19.29
CA ALA A 341 -29.24 17.71 -18.64
C ALA A 341 -28.54 18.55 -17.54
N ASP A 342 -27.42 18.06 -17.00
CA ASP A 342 -26.70 18.68 -15.86
C ASP A 342 -25.44 19.47 -16.26
N GLY A 343 -25.20 19.70 -17.57
CA GLY A 343 -24.13 20.62 -18.03
C GLY A 343 -22.68 20.12 -17.90
N CYS A 344 -22.42 18.87 -17.49
CA CYS A 344 -21.08 18.28 -17.44
C CYS A 344 -20.69 17.63 -18.78
N SER A 345 -20.01 18.36 -19.66
CA SER A 345 -19.69 17.91 -21.03
C SER A 345 -18.25 17.40 -21.26
N HIS A 346 -17.50 16.99 -20.22
CA HIS A 346 -16.08 16.60 -20.37
C HIS A 346 -15.63 15.28 -19.74
N GLU A 347 -16.52 14.47 -19.15
CA GLU A 347 -16.13 13.21 -18.50
C GLU A 347 -16.24 12.01 -19.45
N ALA A 348 -15.20 11.16 -19.46
CA ALA A 348 -15.23 9.90 -20.18
C ALA A 348 -16.36 9.01 -19.64
N PRO A 349 -17.16 8.36 -20.50
CA PRO A 349 -18.26 7.54 -20.03
C PRO A 349 -17.76 6.33 -19.25
N ASP A 350 -18.59 5.83 -18.33
CA ASP A 350 -18.32 4.60 -17.60
C ASP A 350 -18.16 3.42 -18.57
N GLU A 351 -17.02 2.75 -18.46
CA GLU A 351 -16.73 1.55 -19.22
C GLU A 351 -17.09 0.29 -18.44
N PHE A 352 -17.11 0.40 -17.11
CA PHE A 352 -17.41 -0.65 -16.14
C PHE A 352 -18.49 -0.20 -15.14
N GLN A 353 -19.04 -1.14 -14.40
CA GLN A 353 -20.05 -0.90 -13.37
C GLN A 353 -19.95 -1.95 -12.26
N LEU A 354 -20.48 -1.63 -11.08
CA LEU A 354 -20.69 -2.61 -10.03
C LEU A 354 -21.97 -3.41 -10.26
N ILE A 355 -21.89 -4.72 -10.05
CA ILE A 355 -23.02 -5.64 -10.02
C ILE A 355 -22.92 -6.53 -8.79
N LEU A 356 -24.07 -6.95 -8.27
CA LEU A 356 -24.08 -7.89 -7.15
C LEU A 356 -23.85 -9.32 -7.66
N SER A 357 -22.99 -10.08 -6.98
CA SER A 357 -22.78 -11.49 -7.31
C SER A 357 -24.07 -12.29 -7.17
N SER A 358 -24.36 -13.18 -8.12
CA SER A 358 -25.57 -14.03 -8.05
C SER A 358 -25.47 -15.09 -6.95
N LYS A 359 -24.24 -15.53 -6.65
CA LYS A 359 -23.91 -16.55 -5.65
C LYS A 359 -22.90 -16.00 -4.63
N PRO A 360 -22.80 -16.59 -3.43
CA PRO A 360 -21.79 -16.16 -2.48
C PRO A 360 -20.41 -16.61 -2.97
N THR A 361 -19.50 -15.66 -3.08
CA THR A 361 -18.08 -15.87 -3.39
C THR A 361 -17.32 -16.39 -2.16
N ARG A 362 -16.07 -16.83 -2.34
CA ARG A 362 -15.21 -17.21 -1.21
C ARG A 362 -14.99 -16.03 -0.25
N HIS A 363 -14.77 -14.82 -0.77
CA HIS A 363 -14.58 -13.62 0.04
C HIS A 363 -15.85 -13.26 0.83
N SER A 364 -17.04 -13.31 0.19
CA SER A 364 -18.31 -13.01 0.88
C SER A 364 -18.63 -13.97 2.02
N ARG A 365 -18.11 -15.20 1.98
CA ARG A 365 -18.28 -16.19 3.05
C ARG A 365 -17.32 -16.03 4.22
N TYR A 366 -16.20 -15.33 4.02
CA TYR A 366 -15.11 -15.26 4.99
C TYR A 366 -14.88 -13.84 5.53
N LEU A 367 -14.67 -12.85 4.66
CA LEU A 367 -14.28 -11.51 5.08
C LEU A 367 -15.31 -10.84 6.00
N PRO A 368 -16.63 -10.85 5.69
CA PRO A 368 -17.65 -10.32 6.61
C PRO A 368 -17.78 -11.08 7.94
N GLU A 369 -17.18 -12.26 8.07
CA GLU A 369 -17.24 -13.06 9.30
C GLU A 369 -16.06 -12.77 10.25
N THR A 370 -15.03 -12.06 9.77
CA THR A 370 -13.78 -11.77 10.52
C THR A 370 -13.95 -10.84 11.72
N SER A 371 -14.96 -9.96 11.71
CA SER A 371 -15.27 -9.05 12.80
C SER A 371 -16.74 -9.16 13.24
N PRO A 372 -17.03 -9.16 14.56
CA PRO A 372 -18.39 -9.06 15.06
C PRO A 372 -19.17 -7.84 14.51
N ARG A 373 -18.46 -6.74 14.21
CA ARG A 373 -19.06 -5.51 13.65
C ARG A 373 -19.77 -5.79 12.33
N TYR A 374 -19.08 -6.48 11.41
CA TYR A 374 -19.62 -6.89 10.12
C TYR A 374 -20.75 -7.93 10.27
N ARG A 375 -20.54 -8.97 11.10
CA ARG A 375 -21.53 -10.04 11.31
C ARG A 375 -22.88 -9.53 11.79
N LYS A 376 -22.90 -8.52 12.65
CA LYS A 376 -24.13 -7.90 13.16
C LYS A 376 -25.01 -7.32 12.04
N LEU A 377 -24.42 -6.85 10.95
CA LEU A 377 -25.14 -6.25 9.82
C LEU A 377 -25.71 -7.28 8.84
N LYS A 378 -25.33 -8.55 8.96
CA LYS A 378 -25.73 -9.59 8.00
C LYS A 378 -27.24 -9.74 7.89
N GLN A 379 -27.96 -9.70 9.01
CA GLN A 379 -29.42 -9.89 9.02
C GLN A 379 -30.21 -8.62 8.71
N ALA A 380 -29.55 -7.47 8.56
CA ALA A 380 -30.19 -6.24 8.11
C ALA A 380 -30.22 -6.23 6.56
N PRO A 381 -31.39 -6.36 5.92
CA PRO A 381 -31.48 -6.47 4.47
C PRO A 381 -30.91 -5.23 3.78
N GLY A 382 -30.09 -5.42 2.74
CA GLY A 382 -29.51 -4.32 1.98
C GLY A 382 -28.36 -3.60 2.68
N SER A 383 -27.94 -4.02 3.88
CA SER A 383 -26.71 -3.48 4.49
C SER A 383 -25.52 -3.70 3.57
N VAL A 384 -24.73 -2.65 3.38
CA VAL A 384 -23.48 -2.67 2.63
C VAL A 384 -22.33 -2.54 3.60
N ILE A 385 -21.21 -3.20 3.33
CA ILE A 385 -19.96 -3.04 4.05
C ILE A 385 -18.78 -3.08 3.06
N GLU A 386 -17.74 -2.30 3.34
CA GLU A 386 -16.47 -2.35 2.64
C GLU A 386 -15.38 -2.85 3.58
N ILE A 387 -14.55 -3.78 3.10
CA ILE A 387 -13.48 -4.41 3.89
C ILE A 387 -12.19 -4.36 3.07
N CYS A 388 -11.11 -3.85 3.68
CA CYS A 388 -9.76 -3.89 3.13
C CYS A 388 -8.92 -4.95 3.88
N PRO A 389 -8.73 -6.17 3.31
CA PRO A 389 -7.86 -7.18 3.92
C PRO A 389 -6.40 -6.71 3.97
N ASP A 390 -5.93 -6.00 2.94
CA ASP A 390 -4.54 -5.56 2.83
C ASP A 390 -4.21 -4.55 3.95
N ALA A 391 -5.10 -3.62 4.26
CA ALA A 391 -4.99 -2.72 5.42
C ALA A 391 -4.80 -3.49 6.74
N SER A 392 -5.60 -4.55 6.94
CA SER A 392 -5.49 -5.39 8.14
C SER A 392 -4.14 -6.11 8.21
N LEU A 393 -3.59 -6.54 7.07
CA LEU A 393 -2.29 -7.19 6.99
C LEU A 393 -1.14 -6.21 7.30
N TYR A 394 -1.20 -4.97 6.80
CA TYR A 394 -0.21 -3.93 7.15
C TYR A 394 -0.27 -3.55 8.62
N ALA A 395 -1.46 -3.35 9.18
CA ALA A 395 -1.65 -3.06 10.60
C ALA A 395 -1.07 -4.18 11.49
N ALA A 396 -1.33 -5.44 11.12
CA ALA A 396 -0.77 -6.60 11.79
C ALA A 396 0.76 -6.66 11.68
N GLU A 397 1.33 -6.34 10.52
CA GLU A 397 2.77 -6.30 10.30
C GLU A 397 3.44 -5.21 11.15
N PHE A 398 2.83 -4.01 11.23
CA PHE A 398 3.32 -2.92 12.08
C PHE A 398 3.32 -3.34 13.56
N ALA A 399 2.21 -3.93 14.02
CA ALA A 399 2.08 -4.43 15.39
C ALA A 399 3.13 -5.50 15.73
N ARG A 400 3.39 -6.46 14.82
CA ARG A 400 4.41 -7.51 15.04
C ARG A 400 5.83 -6.95 15.11
N ARG A 401 6.14 -5.93 14.29
CA ARG A 401 7.44 -5.23 14.32
C ARG A 401 7.67 -4.50 15.63
N ILE A 402 6.61 -3.92 16.20
CA ILE A 402 6.69 -3.11 17.42
C ILE A 402 6.64 -4.00 18.67
N GLY A 403 5.62 -4.85 18.81
CA GLY A 403 5.35 -5.63 20.02
C GLY A 403 5.79 -7.09 19.98
N GLY A 404 6.22 -7.61 18.82
CA GLY A 404 6.48 -9.03 18.63
C GLY A 404 5.20 -9.85 18.42
N SER A 405 5.34 -11.17 18.34
CA SER A 405 4.25 -12.13 18.23
C SER A 405 4.70 -13.53 18.67
N ALA A 406 3.78 -14.50 18.69
CA ALA A 406 4.12 -15.89 18.96
C ALA A 406 5.19 -16.47 18.02
N LEU A 407 5.23 -16.02 16.76
CA LEU A 407 6.20 -16.49 15.74
C LEU A 407 7.48 -15.63 15.69
N PHE A 408 7.46 -14.45 16.27
CA PHE A 408 8.59 -13.51 16.29
C PHE A 408 8.66 -12.86 17.66
N GLN A 409 9.47 -13.43 18.55
CA GLN A 409 9.60 -12.92 19.91
C GLN A 409 10.42 -11.63 19.93
N LYS A 410 9.84 -10.58 20.50
CA LYS A 410 10.52 -9.32 20.77
C LYS A 410 10.52 -9.10 22.28
N PRO A 411 11.66 -9.32 22.97
CA PRO A 411 11.72 -9.30 24.44
C PRO A 411 11.24 -7.98 25.06
N THR A 412 11.46 -6.88 24.36
CA THR A 412 11.01 -5.55 24.77
C THR A 412 10.29 -4.90 23.61
N PRO A 413 8.95 -4.82 23.65
CA PRO A 413 8.18 -4.02 22.71
C PRO A 413 8.77 -2.60 22.57
N SER A 414 9.03 -2.19 21.34
CA SER A 414 9.69 -0.91 21.03
C SER A 414 9.43 -0.50 19.58
N GLY A 415 9.43 0.80 19.32
CA GLY A 415 9.05 1.41 18.05
C GLY A 415 7.70 2.13 18.15
N ALA A 416 7.20 2.63 17.03
CA ALA A 416 5.88 3.24 16.94
C ALA A 416 5.39 3.19 15.49
N ALA A 417 4.08 3.15 15.27
CA ALA A 417 3.50 3.41 13.95
C ALA A 417 2.53 4.58 14.01
N LEU A 418 2.54 5.44 12.99
CA LEU A 418 1.58 6.52 12.79
C LEU A 418 0.91 6.34 11.42
N ILE A 419 -0.41 6.16 11.44
CA ILE A 419 -1.25 6.01 10.25
C ILE A 419 -2.09 7.28 10.12
N LEU A 420 -1.96 7.96 8.99
CA LEU A 420 -2.60 9.24 8.69
C LEU A 420 -3.36 9.12 7.37
N ASP A 421 -4.68 9.04 7.44
CA ASP A 421 -5.50 8.79 6.25
C ASP A 421 -6.93 9.32 6.45
N TYR A 422 -7.71 9.45 5.39
CA TYR A 422 -9.13 9.77 5.52
C TYR A 422 -9.98 8.51 5.66
N GLY A 423 -11.03 8.63 6.46
CA GLY A 423 -11.94 7.52 6.68
C GLY A 423 -12.81 7.69 7.91
N THR A 424 -13.37 6.56 8.30
CA THR A 424 -14.38 6.43 9.35
C THR A 424 -13.73 6.17 10.70
N SER A 425 -14.25 6.78 11.77
CA SER A 425 -13.71 6.61 13.12
C SER A 425 -14.31 5.41 13.84
N ASP A 426 -15.64 5.32 13.84
CA ASP A 426 -16.45 4.40 14.64
C ASP A 426 -17.48 3.62 13.80
N THR A 427 -17.68 4.00 12.54
CA THR A 427 -18.59 3.33 11.60
C THR A 427 -17.83 2.38 10.66
N ILE A 428 -18.56 1.53 9.95
CA ILE A 428 -18.01 0.72 8.86
C ILE A 428 -18.16 1.54 7.56
N PRO A 429 -17.12 1.65 6.72
CA PRO A 429 -17.22 2.32 5.42
C PRO A 429 -18.28 1.70 4.52
N VAL A 430 -19.01 2.57 3.81
CA VAL A 430 -20.05 2.20 2.84
C VAL A 430 -20.05 3.18 1.68
N ASN A 431 -20.08 2.67 0.45
CA ASN A 431 -20.12 3.47 -0.78
C ASN A 431 -19.02 4.54 -0.82
N SER A 432 -17.81 4.21 -0.36
CA SER A 432 -16.72 5.18 -0.21
C SER A 432 -15.77 5.24 -1.40
N LEU A 433 -15.85 4.26 -2.31
CA LEU A 433 -15.03 4.22 -3.53
C LEU A 433 -15.24 5.47 -4.37
N ARG A 434 -14.15 6.17 -4.69
CA ARG A 434 -14.16 7.37 -5.53
C ARG A 434 -13.03 7.35 -6.54
N GLY A 435 -13.26 8.01 -7.67
CA GLY A 435 -12.26 8.31 -8.67
C GLY A 435 -11.83 9.77 -8.57
N ILE A 436 -10.52 10.04 -8.65
CA ILE A 436 -9.96 11.40 -8.66
C ILE A 436 -9.11 11.58 -9.90
N ARG A 437 -9.31 12.69 -10.61
CA ARG A 437 -8.50 13.08 -11.77
C ARG A 437 -8.54 14.59 -11.97
N ASN A 438 -7.39 15.22 -12.20
CA ASN A 438 -7.22 16.66 -12.37
C ASN A 438 -7.93 17.48 -11.27
N HIS A 439 -7.76 17.09 -9.99
CA HIS A 439 -8.41 17.68 -8.81
C HIS A 439 -9.94 17.63 -8.81
N LYS A 440 -10.56 16.73 -9.60
CA LYS A 440 -12.02 16.54 -9.66
C LYS A 440 -12.39 15.10 -9.32
N LEU A 441 -13.52 14.96 -8.62
CA LEU A 441 -14.17 13.66 -8.46
C LEU A 441 -14.74 13.24 -9.81
N VAL A 442 -14.37 12.04 -10.24
CA VAL A 442 -14.85 11.40 -11.47
C VAL A 442 -15.31 9.99 -11.13
N SER A 443 -16.00 9.34 -12.06
CA SER A 443 -16.39 7.96 -11.86
C SER A 443 -15.16 7.03 -11.75
N PRO A 444 -15.09 6.16 -10.73
CA PRO A 444 -14.02 5.17 -10.59
C PRO A 444 -14.06 4.08 -11.68
N PHE A 445 -15.13 4.03 -12.46
CA PHE A 445 -15.32 3.06 -13.55
C PHE A 445 -15.07 3.65 -14.95
N SER A 446 -14.60 4.89 -14.99
CA SER A 446 -14.16 5.58 -16.20
C SER A 446 -12.64 5.54 -16.32
N ALA A 447 -12.13 5.46 -17.55
CA ALA A 447 -10.70 5.51 -17.85
C ALA A 447 -9.76 4.74 -16.89
N PRO A 448 -9.93 3.41 -16.72
CA PRO A 448 -9.08 2.58 -15.87
C PRO A 448 -7.59 2.84 -16.08
N GLY A 449 -6.86 3.04 -14.98
CA GLY A 449 -5.43 3.37 -15.00
C GLY A 449 -5.10 4.86 -15.15
N MET A 450 -6.08 5.69 -15.50
CA MET A 450 -5.93 7.14 -15.61
C MET A 450 -6.62 7.93 -14.51
N VAL A 451 -7.48 7.25 -13.75
CA VAL A 451 -8.22 7.76 -12.61
C VAL A 451 -7.60 7.17 -11.35
N ASP A 452 -7.25 8.01 -10.40
CA ASP A 452 -6.83 7.57 -9.08
C ASP A 452 -8.04 7.03 -8.32
N LEU A 453 -7.88 5.87 -7.68
CA LEU A 453 -8.97 5.18 -6.98
C LEU A 453 -8.67 5.15 -5.50
N SER A 454 -9.64 5.60 -4.71
CA SER A 454 -9.50 5.57 -3.26
C SER A 454 -10.79 5.21 -2.54
N ALA A 455 -10.67 4.76 -1.29
CA ALA A 455 -11.77 4.36 -0.42
C ALA A 455 -11.53 4.85 1.02
N ASP A 456 -12.58 4.94 1.82
CA ASP A 456 -12.47 5.34 3.23
C ASP A 456 -11.79 4.23 4.04
N VAL A 457 -10.84 4.61 4.88
CA VAL A 457 -10.21 3.67 5.82
C VAL A 457 -11.16 3.34 6.98
N ASP A 458 -11.32 2.05 7.29
CA ASP A 458 -11.95 1.58 8.54
C ASP A 458 -10.90 1.55 9.65
N PHE A 459 -10.73 2.68 10.35
CA PHE A 459 -9.73 2.79 11.42
C PHE A 459 -10.00 1.85 12.60
N THR A 460 -11.26 1.47 12.84
CA THR A 460 -11.57 0.47 13.87
C THR A 460 -11.10 -0.92 13.44
N ALA A 461 -11.22 -1.29 12.16
CA ALA A 461 -10.69 -2.55 11.65
C ALA A 461 -9.15 -2.59 11.68
N VAL A 462 -8.50 -1.47 11.36
CA VAL A 462 -7.04 -1.30 11.51
C VAL A 462 -6.61 -1.52 12.96
N ALA A 463 -7.32 -0.91 13.92
CA ALA A 463 -7.06 -1.10 15.35
C ALA A 463 -7.26 -2.57 15.78
N GLU A 464 -8.39 -3.18 15.40
CA GLU A 464 -8.71 -4.59 15.70
C GLU A 464 -7.68 -5.57 15.11
N ALA A 465 -7.10 -5.24 13.95
CA ALA A 465 -6.07 -6.06 13.31
C ALA A 465 -4.72 -5.95 14.02
N ALA A 466 -4.33 -4.73 14.42
CA ALA A 466 -3.09 -4.48 15.16
C ALA A 466 -3.11 -5.18 16.54
N THR A 467 -4.14 -4.96 17.35
CA THR A 467 -4.23 -5.54 18.70
C THR A 467 -4.34 -7.07 18.68
N ARG A 468 -4.93 -7.65 17.63
CA ARG A 468 -5.00 -9.11 17.47
C ARG A 468 -3.68 -9.72 17.03
N ALA A 469 -2.82 -8.95 16.36
CA ALA A 469 -1.56 -9.44 15.83
C ALA A 469 -0.44 -9.47 16.88
N SER A 470 -0.54 -8.67 17.93
CA SER A 470 0.42 -8.58 19.02
C SER A 470 -0.25 -8.10 20.31
N ASP A 471 -0.08 -8.87 21.40
CA ASP A 471 -0.44 -8.41 22.75
C ASP A 471 0.59 -7.42 23.32
N GLY A 472 1.71 -7.21 22.61
CA GLY A 472 2.76 -6.28 23.00
C GLY A 472 2.54 -4.85 22.50
N VAL A 473 1.36 -4.55 21.94
CA VAL A 473 1.01 -3.21 21.46
C VAL A 473 -0.35 -2.75 21.97
N GLU A 474 -0.47 -1.43 22.12
CA GLU A 474 -1.73 -0.73 22.29
C GLU A 474 -1.97 0.22 21.11
N VAL A 475 -3.24 0.56 20.87
CA VAL A 475 -3.65 1.45 19.77
C VAL A 475 -4.32 2.70 20.32
N HIS A 476 -3.91 3.86 19.82
CA HIS A 476 -4.46 5.17 20.19
C HIS A 476 -5.14 5.84 19.00
N GLY A 477 -6.32 6.40 19.24
CA GLY A 477 -7.15 7.03 18.20
C GLY A 477 -8.21 6.07 17.62
N PRO A 478 -8.75 6.38 16.42
CA PRO A 478 -8.38 7.53 15.60
C PRO A 478 -8.79 8.87 16.25
N VAL A 479 -7.96 9.91 16.08
CA VAL A 479 -8.33 11.31 16.34
C VAL A 479 -8.42 12.07 15.02
N SER A 480 -9.11 13.21 14.97
CA SER A 480 -9.11 14.02 13.74
C SER A 480 -7.71 14.60 13.46
N GLN A 481 -7.38 14.81 12.19
CA GLN A 481 -6.11 15.44 11.81
C GLN A 481 -5.96 16.83 12.43
N ALA A 482 -7.05 17.61 12.49
CA ALA A 482 -7.04 18.90 13.17
C ALA A 482 -6.62 18.75 14.63
N ASP A 483 -7.25 17.84 15.38
CA ASP A 483 -6.94 17.65 16.81
C ASP A 483 -5.49 17.17 17.00
N PHE A 484 -5.02 16.26 16.16
CA PHE A 484 -3.64 15.78 16.17
C PHE A 484 -2.66 16.94 15.94
N LEU A 485 -2.79 17.68 14.84
CA LEU A 485 -1.86 18.74 14.48
C LEU A 485 -1.92 19.93 15.45
N GLU A 486 -3.11 20.31 15.92
CA GLU A 486 -3.27 21.36 16.92
C GLU A 486 -2.56 21.01 18.23
N ARG A 487 -2.70 19.77 18.70
CA ARG A 487 -2.01 19.28 19.91
C ARG A 487 -0.51 19.10 19.72
N MET A 488 -0.06 18.81 18.50
CA MET A 488 1.36 18.74 18.16
C MET A 488 2.03 20.11 17.99
N GLY A 489 1.25 21.20 18.02
CA GLY A 489 1.79 22.56 18.01
C GLY A 489 1.91 23.19 16.62
N VAL A 490 0.97 22.90 15.73
CA VAL A 490 0.95 23.46 14.35
C VAL A 490 0.91 24.99 14.31
N ARG A 491 0.22 25.63 15.27
CA ARG A 491 0.06 27.09 15.31
C ARG A 491 1.37 27.75 15.72
N GLU A 492 1.98 27.24 16.76
CA GLU A 492 3.28 27.65 17.30
C GLU A 492 4.34 27.53 16.22
N ARG A 493 4.30 26.44 15.45
CA ARG A 493 5.24 26.23 14.37
C ARG A 493 5.01 27.20 13.20
N ALA A 494 3.76 27.41 12.81
CA ALA A 494 3.39 28.40 11.81
C ALA A 494 3.87 29.80 12.21
N ASP A 495 3.70 30.21 13.47
CA ASP A 495 4.12 31.51 13.98
C ASP A 495 5.64 31.71 13.91
N VAL A 496 6.43 30.65 14.15
CA VAL A 496 7.89 30.69 13.96
C VAL A 496 8.24 30.92 12.48
N LEU A 497 7.57 30.20 11.57
CA LEU A 497 7.81 30.36 10.13
C LEU A 497 7.38 31.73 9.60
N VAL A 498 6.23 32.24 10.05
CA VAL A 498 5.74 33.58 9.72
C VAL A 498 6.72 34.65 10.20
N ARG A 499 7.20 34.57 11.45
CA ARG A 499 8.21 35.52 11.97
C ARG A 499 9.49 35.49 11.16
N ALA A 500 10.00 34.29 10.84
CA ALA A 500 11.21 34.13 10.05
C ALA A 500 11.04 34.60 8.59
N ALA A 501 9.84 34.47 8.01
CA ALA A 501 9.52 34.99 6.69
C ALA A 501 9.43 36.52 6.71
N ARG A 502 8.75 37.12 7.69
CA ARG A 502 8.70 38.59 7.87
C ARG A 502 10.09 39.20 8.03
N ALA A 503 10.96 38.57 8.82
CA ALA A 503 12.35 39.00 8.99
C ALA A 503 13.17 39.00 7.68
N LYS A 504 12.72 38.24 6.66
CA LYS A 504 13.33 38.16 5.33
C LYS A 504 12.53 38.92 4.25
N ASN A 505 11.53 39.72 4.63
CA ASN A 505 10.58 40.36 3.70
C ASN A 505 9.92 39.37 2.72
N ALA A 506 9.70 38.14 3.17
CA ALA A 506 9.04 37.08 2.41
C ALA A 506 7.52 37.08 2.64
N PRO A 507 6.71 36.71 1.62
CA PRO A 507 5.26 36.63 1.76
C PRO A 507 4.85 35.56 2.78
N VAL A 508 3.91 35.89 3.66
CA VAL A 508 3.46 34.99 4.75
C VAL A 508 2.13 34.29 4.45
N ASP A 509 1.35 34.81 3.51
CA ASP A 509 0.00 34.32 3.20
C ASP A 509 -0.03 32.84 2.82
N ALA A 510 1.00 32.37 2.11
CA ALA A 510 1.12 30.96 1.72
C ALA A 510 1.30 30.06 2.95
N ILE A 511 2.09 30.50 3.94
CA ILE A 511 2.28 29.78 5.19
C ILE A 511 0.94 29.73 5.93
N GLU A 512 0.27 30.88 6.09
CA GLU A 512 -1.02 30.94 6.79
C GLU A 512 -2.11 30.09 6.13
N LYS A 513 -2.28 30.19 4.81
CA LYS A 513 -3.29 29.43 4.07
C LYS A 513 -3.03 27.93 4.14
N SER A 514 -1.77 27.50 4.01
CA SER A 514 -1.41 26.08 3.98
C SER A 514 -1.71 25.36 5.30
N TRP A 515 -1.25 25.88 6.44
CA TRP A 515 -1.50 25.21 7.72
C TRP A 515 -2.97 25.28 8.13
N LYS A 516 -3.66 26.40 7.84
CA LYS A 516 -5.10 26.54 8.10
C LYS A 516 -5.90 25.49 7.33
N ARG A 517 -5.54 25.20 6.07
CA ARG A 517 -6.17 24.13 5.27
C ARG A 517 -6.02 22.74 5.90
N LEU A 518 -4.85 22.45 6.49
CA LEU A 518 -4.59 21.15 7.13
C LEU A 518 -5.48 20.89 8.36
N VAL A 519 -5.86 21.94 9.08
CA VAL A 519 -6.70 21.86 10.30
C VAL A 519 -8.15 22.28 10.09
N ASP A 520 -8.51 22.76 8.90
CA ASP A 520 -9.86 23.21 8.60
C ASP A 520 -10.85 22.04 8.72
N ARG A 521 -11.86 22.21 9.57
CA ARG A 521 -12.92 21.23 9.82
C ARG A 521 -14.15 21.42 8.91
N GLY A 522 -14.11 22.41 8.01
CA GLY A 522 -15.14 22.68 7.02
C GLY A 522 -15.19 21.61 5.90
N PRO A 523 -16.20 21.68 5.01
CA PRO A 523 -16.45 20.68 3.97
C PRO A 523 -15.29 20.43 3.00
N ASN A 524 -14.48 21.46 2.75
CA ASN A 524 -13.32 21.39 1.85
C ASN A 524 -11.98 21.31 2.60
N GLY A 525 -12.04 21.26 3.94
CA GLY A 525 -10.89 21.21 4.82
C GLY A 525 -10.45 19.77 5.10
N MET A 526 -9.18 19.58 5.44
CA MET A 526 -8.63 18.25 5.70
C MET A 526 -8.78 17.82 7.17
N GLY A 527 -9.00 18.78 8.06
CA GLY A 527 -8.90 18.62 9.50
C GLY A 527 -9.90 17.64 10.10
N LYS A 528 -11.12 17.55 9.55
CA LYS A 528 -12.16 16.60 10.01
C LYS A 528 -12.09 15.26 9.29
N THR A 529 -11.82 15.28 7.98
CA THR A 529 -11.91 14.11 7.10
C THR A 529 -10.75 13.15 7.35
N TYR A 530 -9.54 13.69 7.45
CA TYR A 530 -8.34 12.93 7.81
C TYR A 530 -8.31 12.59 9.29
N LYS A 531 -7.74 11.43 9.61
CA LYS A 531 -7.57 10.91 10.96
C LYS A 531 -6.12 10.50 11.19
N ALA A 532 -5.73 10.50 12.45
CA ALA A 532 -4.47 9.93 12.92
C ALA A 532 -4.75 8.75 13.84
N LEU A 533 -4.06 7.63 13.65
CA LEU A 533 -4.07 6.46 14.53
C LEU A 533 -2.63 6.06 14.83
N ALA A 534 -2.32 5.77 16.09
CA ALA A 534 -1.00 5.34 16.52
C ALA A 534 -1.02 3.90 17.06
N ILE A 535 0.01 3.13 16.73
CA ILE A 535 0.28 1.80 17.31
C ILE A 535 1.58 1.93 18.10
N LEU A 536 1.54 1.60 19.39
CA LEU A 536 2.65 1.80 20.31
C LEU A 536 2.90 0.54 21.15
N PRO A 537 4.09 0.38 21.73
CA PRO A 537 4.35 -0.64 22.75
C PRO A 537 3.31 -0.57 23.87
N GLU A 538 2.79 -1.73 24.26
CA GLU A 538 1.87 -1.85 25.39
C GLU A 538 2.53 -1.29 26.66
N ASN A 539 1.78 -0.46 27.40
CA ASN A 539 2.25 0.18 28.62
C ASN A 539 1.21 0.15 29.76
N ASN A 540 0.23 -0.76 29.68
CA ASN A 540 -0.94 -0.89 30.56
C ASN A 540 -1.80 0.38 30.59
N GLY A 541 -1.88 1.11 29.48
CA GLY A 541 -2.60 2.39 29.39
C GLY A 541 -2.02 3.50 30.27
N SER A 542 -0.78 3.34 30.76
CA SER A 542 -0.09 4.32 31.60
C SER A 542 0.26 5.61 30.87
N ARG A 543 0.40 5.56 29.53
CA ARG A 543 0.73 6.73 28.71
C ARG A 543 -0.14 6.79 27.47
N ARG A 544 -0.65 8.00 27.19
CA ARG A 544 -1.16 8.38 25.86
C ARG A 544 -0.06 9.14 25.11
N PRO A 545 0.11 8.92 23.79
CA PRO A 545 1.08 9.67 23.01
C PRO A 545 0.65 11.12 22.78
N ALA A 546 1.64 11.97 22.51
CA ALA A 546 1.41 13.35 22.12
C ALA A 546 0.53 13.39 20.85
N GLY A 547 -0.39 14.36 20.78
CA GLY A 547 -1.39 14.44 19.70
C GLY A 547 -2.68 13.65 19.98
N PHE A 548 -2.65 12.65 20.86
CA PHE A 548 -3.80 11.78 21.17
C PHE A 548 -4.43 12.06 22.55
N GLY A 549 -4.10 13.22 23.13
CA GLY A 549 -4.56 13.64 24.45
C GLY A 549 -3.62 13.25 25.60
N GLY A 550 -2.40 12.79 25.29
CA GLY A 550 -1.32 12.62 26.27
C GLY A 550 -0.19 13.64 26.10
N ASP A 551 0.72 13.63 27.07
CA ASP A 551 1.88 14.52 27.14
C ASP A 551 3.19 13.79 26.79
N VAL A 552 4.24 14.56 26.48
CA VAL A 552 5.60 14.03 26.43
C VAL A 552 6.02 13.76 27.89
N ALA A 553 6.06 12.49 28.29
CA ALA A 553 6.49 12.10 29.62
C ALA A 553 7.91 12.66 29.90
N ARG A 554 8.11 13.21 31.11
CA ARG A 554 9.35 13.89 31.52
C ARG A 554 10.55 12.96 31.62
#